data_AF-A0AAW4IYX1-F1
#
_entry.id   AF-A0AAW4IYX1-F1
#
_cell.length_a   1.000
_cell.length_b   1.000
_cell.length_c   1.000
_cell.angle_alpha   90.00
_cell.angle_beta   90.00
_cell.angle_gamma   90.00
#
_symmetry.space_group_name_H-M   'P 1'
#
loop_
_entity.id
_entity.type
_entity.pdbx_description
1 polymer ?
#
loop_
_entity_poly.entity_id
_entity_poly.type
_entity_poly.pdbx_seq_one_letter_code
_entity_poly.pdbx_strand_id
1 'polypeptide(L)'
;MSVEMKYRFDNDDHWVGTNNPEYIVIHDTGNYDDTDEGNANYFCTGHRRASAHYFVDEDSITQVVREHDSAFHCGDGYDRYGIGNRNSIGIEMCKTKGDISEQTIENTLWLVKDIQKKYGIPNSKVVRHWDCSRKECPNTFMPNNWARWWDFKARLEGNKIASVETIKKDNPYCFYESDITKTNATIVGQGNIQVLDDKCNSIEGRYISSLDKIFVLGIYPSSKFIEVIYPSGDKKYHAYISIENYNRISFDYHMEYQNDDGDTYVWWSSENVNKTEHDEVLAPNKKASPMYRENGWLRISFYREDGTPTDGYVRYEGQQSEKFYEEAKIKQGVVKVSNYLNVRDDVNGNIIGKVFNNEKVTIVWTETGWYYIEYDTSHGKKRGYVDAKYVEIE
;
A
#
# COMPACT_ATOMS: atom_id res chain seq x y z
N MET A 1 15.05 -10.13 26.62
CA MET A 1 16.09 -10.57 25.66
C MET A 1 17.37 -9.80 25.98
N SER A 2 18.51 -10.47 25.93
CA SER A 2 19.84 -9.83 25.98
C SER A 2 20.50 -10.07 24.64
N VAL A 3 20.62 -9.04 23.82
CA VAL A 3 21.43 -9.06 22.59
C VAL A 3 22.87 -8.70 22.97
N GLU A 4 23.85 -9.35 22.35
CA GLU A 4 25.26 -9.06 22.58
C GLU A 4 25.66 -7.76 21.88
N MET A 5 26.32 -6.85 22.61
CA MET A 5 26.89 -5.62 22.06
C MET A 5 28.41 -5.78 21.92
N LYS A 6 28.89 -5.70 20.68
CA LYS A 6 30.30 -5.74 20.29
C LYS A 6 30.75 -4.34 19.85
N TYR A 7 32.06 -4.10 19.90
CA TYR A 7 32.63 -2.79 19.55
C TYR A 7 33.86 -2.97 18.67
N ARG A 8 33.87 -2.27 17.54
CA ARG A 8 35.02 -2.20 16.65
C ARG A 8 35.04 -0.83 15.99
N PHE A 9 35.80 0.10 16.56
CA PHE A 9 35.73 1.48 16.11
C PHE A 9 36.53 1.72 14.83
N ASP A 10 35.88 2.35 13.85
CA ASP A 10 36.54 2.94 12.69
C ASP A 10 37.32 4.19 13.11
N ASN A 11 38.50 4.40 12.51
CA ASN A 11 39.38 5.54 12.80
C ASN A 11 39.36 6.61 11.69
N ASP A 12 38.71 6.34 10.56
CA ASP A 12 38.97 7.04 9.32
C ASP A 12 37.75 7.77 8.72
N ASP A 13 36.55 7.16 8.74
CA ASP A 13 35.37 7.64 8.03
C ASP A 13 34.31 8.21 8.99
N HIS A 14 34.71 9.10 9.88
CA HIS A 14 33.77 9.83 10.76
C HIS A 14 34.31 11.23 11.12
N TRP A 15 33.43 12.10 11.64
CA TRP A 15 33.84 13.38 12.21
C TRP A 15 33.72 13.37 13.74
N VAL A 16 34.86 13.43 14.42
CA VAL A 16 34.96 13.34 15.88
C VAL A 16 34.19 14.46 16.60
N GLY A 17 33.31 14.10 17.54
CA GLY A 17 32.63 15.01 18.45
C GLY A 17 31.64 15.98 17.78
N THR A 18 31.20 15.69 16.56
CA THR A 18 30.34 16.59 15.77
C THR A 18 28.88 16.16 15.71
N ASN A 19 28.54 14.97 16.22
CA ASN A 19 27.17 14.48 16.14
C ASN A 19 26.34 15.04 17.29
N ASN A 20 25.17 15.57 16.96
CA ASN A 20 24.13 15.96 17.90
C ASN A 20 22.86 15.16 17.56
N PRO A 21 22.75 13.89 18.01
CA PRO A 21 21.69 13.00 17.57
C PRO A 21 20.29 13.54 17.86
N GLU A 22 19.56 13.83 16.79
CA GLU A 22 18.14 14.15 16.83
C GLU A 22 17.30 13.05 16.16
N TYR A 23 17.90 12.30 15.24
CA TYR A 23 17.24 11.27 14.44
C TYR A 23 17.94 9.92 14.59
N ILE A 24 17.20 8.85 14.33
CA ILE A 24 17.75 7.50 14.16
C ILE A 24 17.39 7.06 12.75
N VAL A 25 18.38 6.75 11.92
CA VAL A 25 18.19 6.42 10.51
C VAL A 25 18.41 4.92 10.33
N ILE A 26 17.36 4.24 9.88
CA ILE A 26 17.39 2.81 9.63
C ILE A 26 17.77 2.56 8.17
N HIS A 27 18.69 1.63 7.99
CA HIS A 27 19.21 1.18 6.72
C HIS A 27 19.15 -0.35 6.63
N ASP A 28 19.36 -0.86 5.42
CA ASP A 28 19.81 -2.23 5.23
C ASP A 28 21.09 -2.23 4.40
N THR A 29 21.93 -3.24 4.63
CA THR A 29 23.29 -3.27 4.08
C THR A 29 23.32 -3.40 2.54
N GLY A 30 22.19 -3.72 1.91
CA GLY A 30 22.13 -4.01 0.48
C GLY A 30 22.81 -5.32 0.05
N ASN A 31 23.39 -6.08 0.98
CA ASN A 31 24.09 -7.34 0.70
C ASN A 31 23.12 -8.52 0.50
N TYR A 32 23.62 -9.64 -0.04
CA TYR A 32 22.83 -10.88 -0.11
C TYR A 32 22.98 -11.74 1.15
N ASP A 33 24.15 -11.79 1.76
CA ASP A 33 24.41 -12.57 2.98
C ASP A 33 25.59 -11.92 3.70
N ASP A 34 25.40 -11.45 4.92
CA ASP A 34 26.43 -10.74 5.69
C ASP A 34 26.17 -10.79 7.21
N THR A 35 27.21 -10.48 7.99
CA THR A 35 27.15 -10.41 9.46
C THR A 35 27.54 -9.03 9.95
N ASP A 36 27.17 -8.71 11.19
CA ASP A 36 27.50 -7.44 11.81
C ASP A 36 29.02 -7.25 11.94
N GLU A 37 29.77 -8.29 12.31
CA GLU A 37 31.23 -8.21 12.43
C GLU A 37 31.92 -8.23 11.08
N GLY A 38 31.35 -8.91 10.09
CA GLY A 38 31.83 -8.88 8.71
C GLY A 38 31.81 -7.45 8.15
N ASN A 39 30.69 -6.75 8.32
CA ASN A 39 30.58 -5.35 7.94
C ASN A 39 31.49 -4.46 8.81
N ALA A 40 31.51 -4.64 10.12
CA ALA A 40 32.38 -3.87 10.99
C ALA A 40 33.86 -4.02 10.61
N ASN A 41 34.30 -5.24 10.29
CA ASN A 41 35.66 -5.48 9.78
C ASN A 41 35.92 -4.74 8.47
N TYR A 42 34.97 -4.77 7.54
CA TYR A 42 35.09 -4.06 6.27
C TYR A 42 35.23 -2.54 6.47
N PHE A 43 34.36 -1.93 7.26
CA PHE A 43 34.36 -0.48 7.48
C PHE A 43 35.50 0.01 8.37
N CYS A 44 36.03 -0.84 9.28
CA CYS A 44 37.19 -0.49 10.10
C CYS A 44 38.55 -0.73 9.42
N THR A 45 38.56 -1.24 8.18
CA THR A 45 39.80 -1.54 7.44
C THR A 45 39.88 -0.69 6.18
N GLY A 46 40.39 0.53 6.35
CA GLY A 46 40.69 1.47 5.27
C GLY A 46 39.56 2.43 4.92
N HIS A 47 39.88 3.48 4.16
CA HIS A 47 38.96 4.56 3.80
C HIS A 47 37.85 4.11 2.83
N ARG A 48 36.61 4.09 3.32
CA ARG A 48 35.38 3.74 2.59
C ARG A 48 34.60 4.97 2.13
N ARG A 49 34.87 6.15 2.69
CA ARG A 49 34.09 7.39 2.46
C ARG A 49 32.60 7.21 2.81
N ALA A 50 32.30 6.23 3.65
CA ALA A 50 30.99 5.86 4.13
C ALA A 50 31.18 5.10 5.45
N SER A 51 30.26 5.27 6.39
CA SER A 51 30.27 4.55 7.66
C SER A 51 28.88 4.59 8.30
N ALA A 52 28.62 3.68 9.23
CA ALA A 52 27.41 3.67 10.07
C ALA A 52 27.82 3.53 11.54
N HIS A 53 26.90 3.86 12.45
CA HIS A 53 27.19 3.72 13.87
C HIS A 53 27.09 2.27 14.32
N TYR A 54 26.11 1.54 13.79
CA TYR A 54 25.81 0.16 14.18
C TYR A 54 25.55 -0.71 12.96
N PHE A 55 26.05 -1.95 13.00
CA PHE A 55 25.55 -3.07 12.21
C PHE A 55 24.83 -4.04 13.13
N VAL A 56 23.73 -4.62 12.65
CA VAL A 56 22.86 -5.51 13.43
C VAL A 56 22.54 -6.74 12.61
N ASP A 57 22.75 -7.93 13.16
CA ASP A 57 22.31 -9.19 12.57
C ASP A 57 21.47 -10.02 13.56
N GLU A 58 21.23 -11.30 13.27
CA GLU A 58 20.44 -12.18 14.13
C GLU A 58 21.07 -12.46 15.51
N ASP A 59 22.38 -12.42 15.67
CA ASP A 59 23.04 -12.87 16.90
C ASP A 59 23.56 -11.72 17.77
N SER A 60 23.89 -10.57 17.15
CA SER A 60 24.54 -9.48 17.86
C SER A 60 24.43 -8.12 17.16
N ILE A 61 24.99 -7.11 17.81
CA ILE A 61 25.11 -5.74 17.33
C ILE A 61 26.56 -5.29 17.48
N THR A 62 27.18 -4.81 16.41
CA THR A 62 28.53 -4.26 16.44
C THR A 62 28.50 -2.75 16.23
N GLN A 63 28.98 -2.00 17.23
CA GLN A 63 29.17 -0.56 17.11
C GLN A 63 30.49 -0.24 16.38
N VAL A 64 30.40 0.56 15.32
CA VAL A 64 31.52 0.95 14.46
C VAL A 64 31.91 2.42 14.60
N VAL A 65 30.94 3.31 14.80
CA VAL A 65 31.20 4.73 15.08
C VAL A 65 30.54 5.08 16.41
N ARG A 66 31.26 5.85 17.25
CA ARG A 66 30.70 6.32 18.52
C ARG A 66 29.57 7.30 18.22
N GLU A 67 28.49 7.24 18.98
CA GLU A 67 27.29 8.06 18.72
C GLU A 67 27.50 9.58 18.82
N HIS A 68 28.57 10.04 19.48
CA HIS A 68 28.94 11.47 19.51
C HIS A 68 29.80 11.90 18.32
N ASP A 69 30.27 10.94 17.51
CA ASP A 69 30.98 11.16 16.27
C ASP A 69 30.00 11.03 15.11
N SER A 70 30.14 11.85 14.06
CA SER A 70 29.23 11.78 12.91
C SER A 70 29.70 10.70 11.94
N ALA A 71 28.89 9.66 11.72
CA ALA A 71 29.11 8.68 10.67
C ALA A 71 28.64 9.18 9.28
N PHE A 72 29.19 8.63 8.20
CA PHE A 72 28.92 9.03 6.82
C PHE A 72 27.91 8.10 6.15
N HIS A 73 26.63 8.15 6.54
CA HIS A 73 25.59 7.22 6.06
C HIS A 73 24.42 7.90 5.32
N CYS A 74 24.02 9.12 5.69
CA CYS A 74 22.77 9.72 5.19
C CYS A 74 22.84 10.12 3.72
N GLY A 75 24.00 10.55 3.22
CA GLY A 75 24.06 11.23 1.92
C GLY A 75 23.02 12.36 1.89
N ASP A 76 23.19 13.32 2.80
CA ASP A 76 22.30 14.40 3.32
C ASP A 76 21.34 15.14 2.36
N GLY A 77 21.27 14.78 1.09
CA GLY A 77 20.38 15.40 0.11
C GLY A 77 20.67 16.89 -0.06
N TYR A 78 21.91 17.32 0.20
CA TYR A 78 22.30 18.72 0.27
C TYR A 78 21.53 19.49 1.37
N ASP A 79 21.34 18.86 2.53
CA ASP A 79 20.61 19.35 3.70
C ASP A 79 19.12 19.66 3.47
N ARG A 80 18.56 19.23 2.33
CA ARG A 80 17.19 19.57 1.91
C ARG A 80 16.11 19.14 2.90
N TYR A 81 16.33 18.06 3.63
CA TYR A 81 15.32 17.43 4.50
C TYR A 81 15.62 17.61 5.99
N GLY A 82 16.71 18.30 6.35
CA GLY A 82 17.11 18.53 7.74
C GLY A 82 17.57 17.28 8.50
N ILE A 83 17.76 16.15 7.82
CA ILE A 83 18.27 14.89 8.39
C ILE A 83 19.58 14.56 7.70
N GLY A 84 20.67 14.47 8.48
CA GLY A 84 22.00 14.31 7.94
C GLY A 84 22.97 13.61 8.88
N ASN A 85 24.21 13.48 8.42
CA ASN A 85 25.28 12.76 9.11
C ASN A 85 25.57 13.31 10.52
N ARG A 86 25.35 14.61 10.76
CA ARG A 86 25.71 15.31 12.00
C ARG A 86 24.61 15.41 13.04
N ASN A 87 23.41 14.96 12.72
CA ASN A 87 22.27 15.01 13.64
C ASN A 87 21.53 13.67 13.72
N SER A 88 22.20 12.57 13.38
CA SER A 88 21.55 11.27 13.34
C SER A 88 22.46 10.10 13.67
N ILE A 89 21.84 9.00 14.09
CA ILE A 89 22.50 7.71 14.31
C ILE A 89 22.03 6.73 13.24
N GLY A 90 22.91 6.40 12.29
CA GLY A 90 22.70 5.36 11.28
C GLY A 90 22.88 3.93 11.83
N ILE A 91 21.87 3.10 11.61
CA ILE A 91 21.84 1.66 11.96
C ILE A 91 21.62 0.85 10.68
N GLU A 92 22.54 -0.05 10.37
CA GLU A 92 22.51 -0.94 9.21
C GLU A 92 22.05 -2.35 9.63
N MET A 93 20.92 -2.79 9.07
CA MET A 93 20.45 -4.17 9.26
C MET A 93 21.10 -5.11 8.24
N CYS A 94 21.83 -6.11 8.72
CA CYS A 94 22.40 -7.19 7.91
C CYS A 94 21.30 -8.09 7.34
N LYS A 95 21.65 -8.80 6.26
CA LYS A 95 20.77 -9.65 5.48
C LYS A 95 21.24 -11.09 5.53
N THR A 96 20.27 -11.99 5.62
CA THR A 96 20.45 -13.42 5.44
C THR A 96 19.71 -13.85 4.18
N LYS A 97 20.43 -14.31 3.15
CA LYS A 97 19.85 -14.74 1.85
C LYS A 97 18.94 -13.69 1.18
N GLY A 98 19.36 -12.43 1.21
CA GLY A 98 18.72 -11.29 0.54
C GLY A 98 17.59 -10.63 1.33
N ASP A 99 17.31 -11.10 2.55
CA ASP A 99 16.25 -10.59 3.41
C ASP A 99 16.76 -10.31 4.83
N ILE A 100 16.05 -9.49 5.60
CA ILE A 100 16.36 -9.18 7.00
C ILE A 100 15.55 -10.13 7.87
N SER A 101 16.24 -10.87 8.74
CA SER A 101 15.58 -11.82 9.63
C SER A 101 14.71 -11.12 10.69
N GLU A 102 13.70 -11.83 11.20
CA GLU A 102 12.88 -11.31 12.31
C GLU A 102 13.72 -11.03 13.57
N GLN A 103 14.76 -11.84 13.80
CA GLN A 103 15.64 -11.65 14.95
C GLN A 103 16.49 -10.39 14.79
N THR A 104 16.98 -10.10 13.58
CA THR A 104 17.67 -8.85 13.25
C THR A 104 16.76 -7.65 13.50
N ILE A 105 15.47 -7.75 13.15
CA ILE A 105 14.47 -6.71 13.44
C ILE A 105 14.29 -6.52 14.95
N GLU A 106 14.13 -7.59 15.72
CA GLU A 106 14.00 -7.52 17.18
C GLU A 106 15.24 -6.90 17.85
N ASN A 107 16.44 -7.28 17.40
CA ASN A 107 17.70 -6.70 17.86
C ASN A 107 17.78 -5.20 17.51
N THR A 108 17.33 -4.82 16.31
CA THR A 108 17.26 -3.41 15.88
C THR A 108 16.24 -2.62 16.70
N LEU A 109 15.07 -3.17 16.99
CA LEU A 109 14.06 -2.53 17.85
C LEU A 109 14.58 -2.30 19.27
N TRP A 110 15.31 -3.27 19.82
CA TRP A 110 15.97 -3.12 21.11
C TRP A 110 16.97 -1.97 21.09
N LEU A 111 17.84 -1.91 20.08
CA LEU A 111 18.85 -0.87 19.92
C LEU A 111 18.21 0.51 19.76
N VAL A 112 17.20 0.64 18.90
CA VAL A 112 16.46 1.89 18.71
C VAL A 112 15.86 2.37 20.03
N LYS A 113 15.22 1.49 20.82
CA LYS A 113 14.66 1.87 22.12
C LYS A 113 15.72 2.32 23.12
N ASP A 114 16.89 1.69 23.13
CA ASP A 114 18.02 2.12 23.97
C ASP A 114 18.49 3.52 23.60
N ILE A 115 18.68 3.79 22.30
CA ILE A 115 19.09 5.09 21.77
C ILE A 115 18.02 6.17 22.03
N GLN A 116 16.75 5.87 21.78
CA GLN A 116 15.62 6.77 22.08
C GLN A 116 15.62 7.19 23.55
N LYS A 117 15.83 6.22 24.46
CA LYS A 117 15.91 6.49 25.90
C LYS A 117 17.14 7.34 26.25
N LYS A 118 18.29 7.07 25.62
CA LYS A 118 19.55 7.77 25.89
C LYS A 118 19.54 9.24 25.46
N TYR A 119 18.96 9.53 24.29
CA TYR A 119 18.97 10.87 23.69
C TYR A 119 17.62 11.61 23.74
N GLY A 120 16.56 10.96 24.23
CA GLY A 120 15.22 11.55 24.25
C GLY A 120 14.61 11.70 22.85
N ILE A 121 15.01 10.85 21.90
CA ILE A 121 14.52 10.90 20.51
C ILE A 121 13.13 10.27 20.45
N PRO A 122 12.08 11.01 20.02
CA PRO A 122 10.74 10.45 19.92
C PRO A 122 10.62 9.46 18.76
N ASN A 123 9.59 8.60 18.78
CA ASN A 123 9.35 7.67 17.67
C ASN A 123 9.28 8.40 16.33
N SER A 124 8.62 9.56 16.23
CA SER A 124 8.52 10.33 14.99
C SER A 124 9.86 10.73 14.34
N LYS A 125 10.99 10.65 15.06
CA LYS A 125 12.35 10.91 14.55
C LYS A 125 13.17 9.63 14.29
N VAL A 126 12.55 8.45 14.38
CA VAL A 126 13.07 7.21 13.79
C VAL A 126 12.60 7.12 12.35
N VAL A 127 13.53 7.22 11.41
CA VAL A 127 13.28 7.47 9.98
C VAL A 127 14.05 6.50 9.10
N ARG A 128 13.68 6.41 7.82
CA ARG A 128 14.38 5.62 6.81
C ARG A 128 15.50 6.45 6.20
N HIS A 129 16.47 5.79 5.58
CA HIS A 129 17.42 6.49 4.70
C HIS A 129 16.69 7.24 3.57
N TRP A 130 15.59 6.69 3.06
CA TRP A 130 14.69 7.35 2.12
C TRP A 130 14.25 8.75 2.58
N ASP A 131 13.97 8.93 3.86
CA ASP A 131 13.53 10.22 4.41
C ASP A 131 14.68 11.24 4.48
N CYS A 132 15.94 10.78 4.46
CA CYS A 132 17.13 11.63 4.49
C CYS A 132 17.55 12.10 3.09
N SER A 133 17.41 11.26 2.06
CA SER A 133 18.03 11.51 0.75
C SER A 133 17.23 11.04 -0.46
N ARG A 134 16.09 10.36 -0.24
CA ARG A 134 15.33 9.60 -1.25
C ARG A 134 16.08 8.40 -1.84
N LYS A 135 17.17 7.95 -1.21
CA LYS A 135 17.72 6.63 -1.52
C LYS A 135 16.71 5.56 -1.09
N GLU A 136 16.44 4.61 -1.98
CA GLU A 136 15.59 3.44 -1.76
C GLU A 136 16.17 2.50 -0.70
N CYS A 137 16.14 2.92 0.56
CA CYS A 137 16.76 2.25 1.70
C CYS A 137 15.96 2.55 2.99
N PRO A 138 15.63 1.53 3.83
CA PRO A 138 15.92 0.10 3.65
C PRO A 138 15.05 -0.51 2.54
N ASN A 139 15.68 -0.98 1.47
CA ASN A 139 15.04 -1.57 0.29
C ASN A 139 14.21 -2.79 0.66
N THR A 140 14.69 -3.62 1.59
CA THR A 140 13.98 -4.83 2.02
C THR A 140 12.65 -4.53 2.73
N PHE A 141 12.45 -3.31 3.22
CA PHE A 141 11.17 -2.89 3.80
C PHE A 141 10.25 -2.19 2.81
N MET A 142 10.74 -1.78 1.63
CA MET A 142 9.94 -1.06 0.63
C MET A 142 8.71 -1.80 0.09
N PRO A 143 8.75 -3.13 -0.15
CA PRO A 143 7.60 -3.85 -0.69
C PRO A 143 6.34 -3.65 0.15
N ASN A 144 5.17 -3.80 -0.47
CA ASN A 144 3.86 -3.54 0.15
C ASN A 144 3.75 -2.15 0.76
N ASN A 145 4.14 -1.13 0.00
CA ASN A 145 4.07 0.27 0.43
C ASN A 145 4.68 0.49 1.82
N TRP A 146 5.87 -0.05 2.03
CA TRP A 146 6.57 0.05 3.31
C TRP A 146 5.89 -0.66 4.50
N ALA A 147 5.08 -1.70 4.28
CA ALA A 147 4.35 -2.39 5.36
C ALA A 147 5.25 -2.85 6.52
N ARG A 148 6.44 -3.40 6.23
CA ARG A 148 7.42 -3.82 7.26
C ARG A 148 7.98 -2.64 8.04
N TRP A 149 8.13 -1.48 7.41
CA TRP A 149 8.50 -0.26 8.11
C TRP A 149 7.41 0.17 9.09
N TRP A 150 6.15 0.15 8.67
CA TRP A 150 5.04 0.52 9.56
C TRP A 150 4.85 -0.47 10.72
N ASP A 151 5.06 -1.78 10.49
CA ASP A 151 5.14 -2.76 11.58
C ASP A 151 6.28 -2.44 12.57
N PHE A 152 7.48 -2.17 12.05
CA PHE A 152 8.62 -1.75 12.86
C PHE A 152 8.28 -0.52 13.72
N LYS A 153 7.66 0.50 13.12
CA LYS A 153 7.23 1.72 13.81
C LYS A 153 6.19 1.45 14.90
N ALA A 154 5.21 0.60 14.64
CA ALA A 154 4.19 0.25 15.62
C ALA A 154 4.80 -0.51 16.82
N ARG A 155 5.73 -1.44 16.56
CA ARG A 155 6.46 -2.20 17.59
C ARG A 155 7.32 -1.32 18.49
N LEU A 156 7.84 -0.21 17.97
CA LEU A 156 8.51 0.81 18.78
C LEU A 156 7.55 1.48 19.79
N GLU A 157 6.31 1.70 19.41
CA GLU A 157 5.27 2.32 20.26
C GLU A 157 4.68 1.37 21.31
N GLY A 158 5.12 0.10 21.33
CA GLY A 158 4.56 -0.93 22.21
C GLY A 158 3.22 -1.47 21.72
N ASN A 159 2.74 -1.00 20.58
CA ASN A 159 1.64 -1.58 19.85
C ASN A 159 2.18 -2.78 19.07
N LYS A 160 2.06 -3.97 19.65
CA LYS A 160 2.22 -5.17 18.85
C LYS A 160 0.97 -5.22 17.96
N ILE A 161 1.11 -4.82 16.69
CA ILE A 161 0.12 -5.22 15.68
C ILE A 161 0.00 -6.74 15.85
N ALA A 162 -1.22 -7.25 16.02
CA ALA A 162 -1.45 -8.69 16.10
C ALA A 162 -0.65 -9.29 14.95
N SER A 163 0.32 -10.14 15.32
CA SER A 163 1.44 -10.55 14.49
C SER A 163 1.03 -10.59 13.03
N VAL A 164 1.72 -9.84 12.18
CA VAL A 164 2.02 -10.36 10.85
C VAL A 164 2.63 -11.71 11.16
N GLU A 165 1.82 -12.78 11.17
CA GLU A 165 2.35 -14.12 11.15
C GLU A 165 3.35 -14.05 10.02
N THR A 166 4.62 -14.19 10.36
CA THR A 166 5.72 -14.41 9.42
C THR A 166 5.12 -15.19 8.27
N ILE A 167 4.84 -14.50 7.16
CA ILE A 167 4.50 -15.15 5.92
C ILE A 167 5.75 -15.98 5.68
N LYS A 168 5.64 -17.26 6.03
CA LYS A 168 6.70 -18.22 5.83
C LYS A 168 7.14 -18.02 4.39
N LYS A 169 8.41 -17.62 4.26
CA LYS A 169 9.26 -17.73 3.07
C LYS A 169 8.58 -18.58 1.99
N ASP A 170 7.95 -17.90 1.03
CA ASP A 170 7.58 -18.40 -0.31
C ASP A 170 6.66 -17.44 -1.08
N ASN A 171 6.45 -16.19 -0.65
CA ASN A 171 5.70 -15.22 -1.46
C ASN A 171 6.56 -14.05 -1.97
N PRO A 172 7.32 -14.25 -3.07
CA PRO A 172 8.06 -13.19 -3.74
C PRO A 172 7.16 -12.18 -4.48
N TYR A 173 5.84 -12.25 -4.27
CA TYR A 173 4.81 -11.51 -5.00
C TYR A 173 3.99 -10.56 -4.13
N CYS A 174 4.30 -10.48 -2.83
CA CYS A 174 3.53 -9.64 -1.92
C CYS A 174 2.03 -9.99 -1.88
N PHE A 175 1.68 -11.22 -2.28
CA PHE A 175 0.33 -11.78 -2.25
C PHE A 175 0.15 -12.54 -0.93
N TYR A 176 -0.91 -12.32 -0.17
CA TYR A 176 -1.10 -13.04 1.09
C TYR A 176 -2.58 -13.17 1.42
N GLU A 177 -2.91 -14.21 2.20
CA GLU A 177 -4.26 -14.35 2.74
C GLU A 177 -4.50 -13.24 3.77
N SER A 178 -5.62 -12.55 3.68
CA SER A 178 -5.95 -11.38 4.50
C SER A 178 -7.18 -11.63 5.35
N ASP A 179 -7.12 -11.24 6.62
CA ASP A 179 -8.27 -11.25 7.53
C ASP A 179 -9.19 -10.03 7.38
N ILE A 180 -8.88 -9.11 6.44
CA ILE A 180 -9.69 -7.91 6.22
C ILE A 180 -11.04 -8.31 5.61
N THR A 181 -12.09 -8.22 6.41
CA THR A 181 -13.45 -8.60 5.99
C THR A 181 -14.25 -7.48 5.35
N LYS A 182 -13.88 -6.22 5.55
CA LYS A 182 -14.53 -5.05 4.92
C LYS A 182 -14.38 -5.05 3.40
N THR A 183 -15.26 -4.32 2.73
CA THR A 183 -15.26 -4.02 1.29
C THR A 183 -15.65 -2.57 1.10
N ASN A 184 -15.29 -1.95 -0.02
CA ASN A 184 -15.67 -0.57 -0.36
C ASN A 184 -15.97 -0.38 -1.85
N ALA A 185 -15.95 -1.47 -2.62
CA ALA A 185 -16.17 -1.47 -4.04
C ALA A 185 -16.60 -2.84 -4.55
N THR A 186 -17.21 -2.84 -5.72
CA THR A 186 -17.58 -4.02 -6.49
C THR A 186 -16.90 -3.96 -7.86
N ILE A 187 -16.29 -5.07 -8.29
CA ILE A 187 -15.78 -5.17 -9.66
C ILE A 187 -16.95 -5.27 -10.63
N VAL A 188 -16.90 -4.52 -11.72
CA VAL A 188 -17.90 -4.49 -12.77
C VAL A 188 -17.27 -4.75 -14.14
N GLY A 189 -18.09 -4.84 -15.19
CA GLY A 189 -17.63 -5.08 -16.56
C GLY A 189 -17.46 -6.56 -16.92
N GLN A 190 -17.08 -6.80 -18.18
CA GLN A 190 -16.97 -8.13 -18.75
C GLN A 190 -15.68 -8.85 -18.33
N GLY A 191 -15.81 -10.16 -18.09
CA GLY A 191 -14.67 -11.04 -17.85
C GLY A 191 -13.99 -10.81 -16.50
N ASN A 192 -12.93 -11.57 -16.27
CA ASN A 192 -12.17 -11.50 -15.04
C ASN A 192 -11.02 -10.49 -15.14
N ILE A 193 -10.62 -9.91 -14.01
CA ILE A 193 -9.41 -9.09 -13.89
C ILE A 193 -8.26 -9.99 -13.46
N GLN A 194 -7.16 -9.93 -14.20
CA GLN A 194 -5.91 -10.63 -13.85
C GLN A 194 -5.30 -10.01 -12.58
N VAL A 195 -5.00 -10.86 -11.59
CA VAL A 195 -4.28 -10.46 -10.39
C VAL A 195 -2.79 -10.35 -10.68
N LEU A 196 -2.14 -9.33 -10.11
CA LEU A 196 -0.73 -9.01 -10.26
C LEU A 196 0.01 -9.07 -8.91
N ASP A 197 1.32 -9.25 -8.99
CA ASP A 197 2.27 -9.04 -7.89
C ASP A 197 2.67 -7.55 -7.73
N ASP A 198 3.50 -7.26 -6.73
CA ASP A 198 4.04 -5.91 -6.46
C ASP A 198 5.00 -5.37 -7.53
N LYS A 199 5.40 -6.22 -8.48
CA LYS A 199 6.22 -5.91 -9.65
C LYS A 199 5.39 -5.87 -10.94
N CYS A 200 4.06 -5.88 -10.83
CA CYS A 200 3.09 -5.89 -11.92
C CYS A 200 3.14 -7.14 -12.83
N ASN A 201 3.71 -8.26 -12.37
CA ASN A 201 3.63 -9.52 -13.09
C ASN A 201 2.33 -10.24 -12.77
N SER A 202 1.72 -10.87 -13.78
CA SER A 202 0.52 -11.69 -13.60
C SER A 202 0.79 -12.88 -12.68
N ILE A 203 -0.06 -13.07 -11.68
CA ILE A 203 -0.07 -14.27 -10.84
C ILE A 203 -0.94 -15.33 -11.52
N GLU A 204 -0.30 -16.41 -11.97
CA GLU A 204 -0.97 -17.49 -12.72
C GLU A 204 -2.15 -18.08 -11.93
N GLY A 205 -3.29 -18.26 -12.63
CA GLY A 205 -4.49 -18.86 -12.05
C GLY A 205 -5.26 -17.97 -11.06
N ARG A 206 -4.83 -16.72 -10.84
CA ARG A 206 -5.49 -15.80 -9.90
C ARG A 206 -6.21 -14.69 -10.65
N TYR A 207 -7.49 -14.58 -10.37
CA TYR A 207 -8.40 -13.67 -11.05
C TYR A 207 -9.42 -13.10 -10.07
N ILE A 208 -9.81 -11.85 -10.28
CA ILE A 208 -10.97 -11.23 -9.62
C ILE A 208 -12.13 -11.28 -10.61
N SER A 209 -13.25 -11.86 -10.19
CA SER A 209 -14.42 -11.99 -11.03
C SER A 209 -15.25 -10.71 -10.99
N SER A 210 -16.02 -10.47 -12.05
CA SER A 210 -17.05 -9.44 -12.01
C SER A 210 -18.04 -9.72 -10.86
N LEU A 211 -18.59 -8.66 -10.26
CA LEU A 211 -19.38 -8.63 -9.02
C LEU A 211 -18.67 -9.07 -7.74
N ASP A 212 -17.38 -9.41 -7.77
CA ASP A 212 -16.65 -9.60 -6.52
C ASP A 212 -16.62 -8.28 -5.74
N LYS A 213 -17.10 -8.32 -4.50
CA LYS A 213 -16.91 -7.22 -3.56
C LYS A 213 -15.48 -7.23 -3.08
N ILE A 214 -14.76 -6.14 -3.33
CA ILE A 214 -13.36 -5.97 -2.98
C ILE A 214 -13.18 -4.84 -1.97
N PHE A 215 -12.02 -4.81 -1.34
CA PHE A 215 -11.57 -3.66 -0.59
C PHE A 215 -10.39 -3.02 -1.32
N VAL A 216 -10.63 -1.90 -1.98
CA VAL A 216 -9.58 -1.07 -2.56
C VAL A 216 -8.84 -0.38 -1.43
N LEU A 217 -7.56 -0.73 -1.28
CA LEU A 217 -6.66 -0.16 -0.29
C LEU A 217 -6.10 1.16 -0.81
N GLY A 218 -5.63 1.19 -2.04
CA GLY A 218 -5.02 2.38 -2.65
C GLY A 218 -4.82 2.25 -4.16
N ILE A 219 -4.54 3.37 -4.79
CA ILE A 219 -4.37 3.57 -6.23
C ILE A 219 -3.05 4.29 -6.42
N TYR A 220 -2.13 3.66 -7.14
CA TYR A 220 -0.75 4.08 -7.22
C TYR A 220 -0.38 4.36 -8.68
N PRO A 221 -0.61 5.60 -9.17
CA PRO A 221 -0.48 5.92 -10.59
C PRO A 221 0.94 5.72 -11.12
N SER A 222 1.93 6.15 -10.34
CA SER A 222 3.36 5.99 -10.69
C SER A 222 3.76 4.54 -10.86
N SER A 223 3.16 3.64 -10.08
CA SER A 223 3.41 2.20 -10.14
C SER A 223 2.43 1.46 -11.05
N LYS A 224 1.45 2.16 -11.62
CA LYS A 224 0.42 1.63 -12.53
C LYS A 224 -0.42 0.47 -11.98
N PHE A 225 -0.67 0.46 -10.68
CA PHE A 225 -1.52 -0.55 -10.04
C PHE A 225 -2.52 0.03 -9.05
N ILE A 226 -3.49 -0.80 -8.71
CA ILE A 226 -4.46 -0.62 -7.63
C ILE A 226 -4.27 -1.78 -6.67
N GLU A 227 -4.12 -1.47 -5.39
CA GLU A 227 -3.94 -2.42 -4.30
C GLU A 227 -5.31 -2.80 -3.74
N VAL A 228 -5.58 -4.10 -3.63
CA VAL A 228 -6.90 -4.62 -3.27
C VAL A 228 -6.82 -5.81 -2.34
N ILE A 229 -7.87 -5.98 -1.52
CA ILE A 229 -8.24 -7.29 -0.96
C ILE A 229 -9.42 -7.82 -1.76
N TYR A 230 -9.31 -9.04 -2.27
CA TYR A 230 -10.37 -9.69 -3.06
C TYR A 230 -10.72 -11.09 -2.54
N PRO A 231 -11.98 -11.54 -2.74
CA PRO A 231 -12.42 -12.86 -2.31
C PRO A 231 -11.96 -13.96 -3.27
N SER A 232 -11.64 -15.13 -2.74
CA SER A 232 -11.41 -16.35 -3.53
C SER A 232 -11.84 -17.56 -2.70
N GLY A 233 -13.01 -18.11 -3.02
CA GLY A 233 -13.69 -19.09 -2.17
C GLY A 233 -14.09 -18.46 -0.83
N ASP A 234 -13.84 -19.16 0.27
CA ASP A 234 -14.13 -18.68 1.63
C ASP A 234 -13.03 -17.78 2.20
N LYS A 235 -12.00 -17.48 1.42
CA LYS A 235 -10.81 -16.74 1.83
C LYS A 235 -10.72 -15.40 1.12
N LYS A 236 -9.88 -14.51 1.66
CA LYS A 236 -9.57 -13.21 1.07
C LYS A 236 -8.07 -13.08 0.89
N TYR A 237 -7.67 -12.38 -0.16
CA TYR A 237 -6.26 -12.25 -0.52
C TYR A 237 -5.93 -10.80 -0.84
N HIS A 238 -4.78 -10.36 -0.35
CA HIS A 238 -4.11 -9.16 -0.82
C HIS A 238 -3.52 -9.37 -2.20
N ALA A 239 -3.66 -8.38 -3.07
CA ALA A 239 -3.24 -8.42 -4.46
C ALA A 239 -3.12 -7.02 -5.07
N TYR A 240 -2.50 -6.96 -6.24
CA TYR A 240 -2.51 -5.80 -7.11
C TYR A 240 -3.32 -6.10 -8.38
N ILE A 241 -3.91 -5.07 -8.99
CA ILE A 241 -4.48 -5.13 -10.35
C ILE A 241 -3.97 -3.95 -11.16
N SER A 242 -3.90 -4.08 -12.48
CA SER A 242 -3.48 -2.97 -13.35
C SER A 242 -4.41 -1.77 -13.19
N ILE A 243 -3.83 -0.57 -13.13
CA ILE A 243 -4.57 0.69 -13.00
C ILE A 243 -5.56 0.94 -14.15
N GLU A 244 -5.33 0.30 -15.30
CA GLU A 244 -6.25 0.32 -16.44
C GLU A 244 -7.63 -0.25 -16.10
N ASN A 245 -7.75 -1.05 -15.04
CA ASN A 245 -9.02 -1.58 -14.55
C ASN A 245 -9.75 -0.62 -13.61
N TYR A 246 -9.27 0.61 -13.38
CA TYR A 246 -9.93 1.55 -12.47
C TYR A 246 -11.39 1.82 -12.87
N ASN A 247 -11.67 1.95 -14.17
CA ASN A 247 -13.03 2.13 -14.68
C ASN A 247 -13.96 0.93 -14.41
N ARG A 248 -13.41 -0.22 -14.03
CA ARG A 248 -14.13 -1.43 -13.63
C ARG A 248 -14.41 -1.51 -12.13
N ILE A 249 -14.06 -0.47 -11.36
CA ILE A 249 -14.30 -0.39 -9.93
C ILE A 249 -15.52 0.49 -9.66
N SER A 250 -16.61 -0.15 -9.25
CA SER A 250 -17.79 0.56 -8.75
C SER A 250 -17.65 0.70 -7.24
N PHE A 251 -17.17 1.85 -6.76
CA PHE A 251 -17.13 2.16 -5.33
C PHE A 251 -18.53 2.20 -4.73
N ASP A 252 -18.69 1.82 -3.47
CA ASP A 252 -20.00 1.79 -2.82
C ASP A 252 -20.67 3.18 -2.80
N TYR A 253 -19.85 4.24 -2.66
CA TYR A 253 -20.24 5.66 -2.74
C TYR A 253 -19.68 6.31 -4.00
N HIS A 254 -19.85 5.66 -5.16
CA HIS A 254 -19.25 6.11 -6.41
C HIS A 254 -19.64 7.55 -6.79
N MET A 255 -18.64 8.44 -6.83
CA MET A 255 -18.80 9.86 -7.20
C MET A 255 -19.79 10.66 -6.32
N GLU A 256 -20.00 10.22 -5.07
CA GLU A 256 -20.92 10.87 -4.12
C GLU A 256 -20.23 11.93 -3.23
N TYR A 257 -18.89 12.04 -3.25
CA TYR A 257 -18.17 13.17 -2.65
C TYR A 257 -18.17 14.36 -3.61
N GLN A 258 -18.39 15.56 -3.09
CA GLN A 258 -18.18 16.82 -3.81
C GLN A 258 -17.50 17.82 -2.87
N ASN A 259 -16.37 18.40 -3.30
CA ASN A 259 -15.76 19.51 -2.58
C ASN A 259 -16.46 20.84 -2.88
N ASP A 260 -16.17 21.83 -2.04
CA ASP A 260 -16.77 23.17 -2.13
C ASP A 260 -16.08 24.04 -3.20
N ASP A 261 -16.24 25.35 -3.10
CA ASP A 261 -15.66 26.34 -4.00
C ASP A 261 -14.12 26.49 -3.83
N GLY A 262 -13.52 25.76 -2.89
CA GLY A 262 -12.08 25.75 -2.65
C GLY A 262 -11.38 24.47 -3.14
N ASP A 263 -10.07 24.58 -3.29
CA ASP A 263 -9.21 23.41 -3.50
C ASP A 263 -9.29 22.49 -2.28
N THR A 264 -9.44 21.20 -2.55
CA THR A 264 -9.29 20.18 -1.52
C THR A 264 -7.89 19.59 -1.60
N TYR A 265 -7.12 19.81 -0.53
CA TYR A 265 -5.81 19.22 -0.36
C TYR A 265 -5.91 17.75 0.05
N VAL A 266 -5.07 16.93 -0.57
CA VAL A 266 -5.08 15.47 -0.48
C VAL A 266 -3.67 14.99 -0.11
N TRP A 267 -3.58 14.07 0.85
CA TRP A 267 -2.33 13.44 1.29
C TRP A 267 -2.33 11.94 1.02
N TRP A 268 -1.20 11.37 0.63
CA TRP A 268 -1.10 9.91 0.45
C TRP A 268 -1.09 9.13 1.76
N SER A 269 -0.81 9.80 2.89
CA SER A 269 -0.82 9.20 4.23
C SER A 269 -1.74 9.96 5.17
N SER A 270 -2.57 9.23 5.90
CA SER A 270 -3.45 9.77 6.93
C SER A 270 -2.66 10.42 8.08
N GLU A 271 -1.43 9.98 8.33
CA GLU A 271 -0.55 10.54 9.36
C GLU A 271 -0.04 11.94 9.01
N ASN A 272 -0.01 12.28 7.71
CA ASN A 272 0.55 13.53 7.20
C ASN A 272 -0.49 14.65 7.07
N VAL A 273 -1.78 14.32 7.15
CA VAL A 273 -2.86 15.30 7.01
C VAL A 273 -2.70 16.40 8.06
N ASN A 274 -2.62 17.66 7.60
CA ASN A 274 -2.32 18.87 8.40
C ASN A 274 -0.94 18.91 9.09
N LYS A 275 0.00 18.02 8.72
CA LYS A 275 1.39 18.04 9.22
C LYS A 275 2.41 18.37 8.16
N THR A 276 2.17 17.95 6.92
CA THR A 276 3.05 18.23 5.77
C THR A 276 2.29 19.01 4.72
N GLU A 277 3.03 19.52 3.73
CA GLU A 277 2.43 19.89 2.45
C GLU A 277 1.66 18.70 1.84
N HIS A 278 0.64 19.04 1.08
CA HIS A 278 -0.24 18.08 0.42
C HIS A 278 0.43 17.46 -0.80
N ASP A 279 0.07 16.22 -1.12
CA ASP A 279 0.65 15.47 -2.23
C ASP A 279 -0.14 15.69 -3.53
N GLU A 280 -1.46 15.88 -3.42
CA GLU A 280 -2.37 16.06 -4.54
C GLU A 280 -3.40 17.17 -4.25
N VAL A 281 -4.01 17.71 -5.30
CA VAL A 281 -5.08 18.70 -5.22
C VAL A 281 -6.29 18.22 -6.01
N LEU A 282 -7.45 18.20 -5.35
CA LEU A 282 -8.74 18.09 -6.02
C LEU A 282 -9.29 19.50 -6.23
N ALA A 283 -9.36 19.91 -7.49
CA ALA A 283 -9.87 21.23 -7.90
C ALA A 283 -11.33 21.45 -7.41
N PRO A 284 -11.81 22.70 -7.30
CA PRO A 284 -13.11 23.02 -6.72
C PRO A 284 -14.28 22.36 -7.45
N ASN A 285 -15.36 22.06 -6.73
CA ASN A 285 -16.61 21.50 -7.25
C ASN A 285 -16.45 20.19 -8.05
N LYS A 286 -15.38 19.44 -7.81
CA LYS A 286 -15.12 18.13 -8.41
C LYS A 286 -15.73 17.01 -7.57
N LYS A 287 -16.08 15.93 -8.27
CA LYS A 287 -16.62 14.72 -7.66
C LYS A 287 -15.54 13.68 -7.42
N ALA A 288 -15.67 12.95 -6.32
CA ALA A 288 -14.80 11.84 -5.96
C ALA A 288 -15.60 10.68 -5.35
N SER A 289 -14.98 9.52 -5.21
CA SER A 289 -15.58 8.35 -4.56
C SER A 289 -14.96 8.17 -3.17
N PRO A 290 -15.73 8.35 -2.07
CA PRO A 290 -15.33 7.92 -0.73
C PRO A 290 -14.94 6.45 -0.67
N MET A 291 -13.84 6.14 0.02
CA MET A 291 -13.33 4.77 0.16
C MET A 291 -13.48 4.26 1.59
N TYR A 292 -12.71 4.82 2.53
CA TYR A 292 -12.72 4.44 3.94
C TYR A 292 -12.06 5.53 4.79
N ARG A 293 -12.08 5.39 6.12
CA ARG A 293 -11.37 6.27 7.04
C ARG A 293 -10.20 5.58 7.71
N GLU A 294 -9.13 6.34 7.92
CA GLU A 294 -7.96 5.97 8.70
C GLU A 294 -7.51 7.18 9.52
N ASN A 295 -7.24 6.99 10.81
CA ASN A 295 -6.86 8.08 11.72
C ASN A 295 -7.85 9.27 11.72
N GLY A 296 -9.14 8.99 11.48
CA GLY A 296 -10.21 9.99 11.37
C GLY A 296 -10.36 10.63 10.00
N TRP A 297 -9.36 10.54 9.12
CA TRP A 297 -9.37 11.16 7.80
C TRP A 297 -10.06 10.28 6.76
N LEU A 298 -10.84 10.90 5.87
CA LEU A 298 -11.49 10.23 4.76
C LEU A 298 -10.51 10.03 3.61
N ARG A 299 -10.35 8.79 3.13
CA ARG A 299 -9.69 8.48 1.86
C ARG A 299 -10.71 8.56 0.74
N ILE A 300 -10.38 9.28 -0.33
CA ILE A 300 -11.21 9.42 -1.54
C ILE A 300 -10.39 9.02 -2.76
N SER A 301 -11.08 8.52 -3.80
CA SER A 301 -10.52 8.28 -5.13
C SER A 301 -11.13 9.24 -6.16
N PHE A 302 -10.31 9.78 -7.05
CA PHE A 302 -10.72 10.76 -8.07
C PHE A 302 -9.81 10.70 -9.30
N TYR A 303 -10.21 11.41 -10.35
CA TYR A 303 -9.38 11.61 -11.54
C TYR A 303 -8.64 12.94 -11.43
N ARG A 304 -7.34 12.92 -11.73
CA ARG A 304 -6.57 14.14 -12.03
C ARG A 304 -7.09 14.79 -13.31
N GLU A 305 -6.68 16.04 -13.56
CA GLU A 305 -7.07 16.76 -14.78
C GLU A 305 -6.66 16.06 -16.07
N ASP A 306 -5.55 15.32 -16.04
CA ASP A 306 -5.07 14.51 -17.17
C ASP A 306 -5.84 13.19 -17.36
N GLY A 307 -6.85 12.92 -16.54
CA GLY A 307 -7.65 11.70 -16.57
C GLY A 307 -7.00 10.50 -15.86
N THR A 308 -5.86 10.70 -15.19
CA THR A 308 -5.21 9.65 -14.39
C THR A 308 -5.96 9.44 -13.07
N PRO A 309 -6.44 8.23 -12.75
CA PRO A 309 -7.08 7.98 -11.47
C PRO A 309 -6.04 7.99 -10.35
N THR A 310 -6.39 8.53 -9.18
CA THR A 310 -5.54 8.60 -8.00
C THR A 310 -6.42 8.61 -6.74
N ASP A 311 -5.79 8.62 -5.57
CA ASP A 311 -6.50 8.68 -4.30
C ASP A 311 -5.69 9.45 -3.25
N GLY A 312 -6.34 9.73 -2.12
CA GLY A 312 -5.66 10.07 -0.88
C GLY A 312 -6.61 10.54 0.19
N TYR A 313 -6.05 10.94 1.33
CA TYR A 313 -6.75 11.41 2.51
C TYR A 313 -7.02 12.90 2.43
N VAL A 314 -8.26 13.31 2.71
CA VAL A 314 -8.71 14.71 2.67
C VAL A 314 -8.99 15.29 4.03
N ARG A 315 -8.73 16.60 4.15
CA ARG A 315 -9.10 17.40 5.33
C ARG A 315 -10.60 17.69 5.40
N TYR A 316 -11.24 17.93 4.26
CA TYR A 316 -12.64 18.32 4.16
C TYR A 316 -13.50 17.15 3.70
N GLU A 317 -14.53 16.82 4.48
CA GLU A 317 -15.40 15.67 4.22
C GLU A 317 -16.43 15.91 3.10
N GLY A 318 -16.51 17.12 2.54
CA GLY A 318 -17.51 17.44 1.52
C GLY A 318 -18.87 17.78 2.11
N GLN A 319 -19.87 17.96 1.24
CA GLN A 319 -21.28 18.08 1.64
C GLN A 319 -21.83 16.70 2.02
N GLN A 320 -21.55 16.21 3.23
CA GLN A 320 -22.04 14.90 3.68
C GLN A 320 -22.98 15.05 4.86
N SER A 321 -24.27 14.78 4.64
CA SER A 321 -25.32 14.84 5.68
C SER A 321 -25.59 13.51 6.37
N GLU A 322 -25.09 12.37 5.89
CA GLU A 322 -25.30 11.06 6.52
C GLU A 322 -24.06 10.18 6.46
N LYS A 323 -23.84 9.40 7.54
CA LYS A 323 -22.80 8.39 7.62
C LYS A 323 -23.08 7.32 6.57
N PHE A 324 -22.14 7.20 5.65
CA PHE A 324 -22.01 6.14 4.67
C PHE A 324 -22.13 4.73 5.27
N TYR A 325 -23.37 4.25 5.43
CA TYR A 325 -23.71 2.83 5.52
C TYR A 325 -25.01 2.57 4.74
N GLU A 326 -24.92 2.54 3.41
CA GLU A 326 -25.86 1.78 2.59
C GLU A 326 -25.08 0.86 1.65
N GLU A 327 -25.50 -0.40 1.56
CA GLU A 327 -24.93 -1.39 0.65
C GLU A 327 -25.02 -0.91 -0.81
N ALA A 328 -23.97 -1.19 -1.59
CA ALA A 328 -23.83 -0.90 -3.01
C ALA A 328 -25.14 -0.87 -3.82
N LYS A 329 -25.30 0.17 -4.67
CA LYS A 329 -26.30 0.20 -5.75
C LYS A 329 -25.92 -0.78 -6.87
N ILE A 330 -26.01 -2.08 -6.62
CA ILE A 330 -26.19 -3.05 -7.69
C ILE A 330 -27.51 -2.70 -8.37
N LYS A 331 -27.46 -2.19 -9.60
CA LYS A 331 -28.67 -1.82 -10.34
C LYS A 331 -29.40 -3.09 -10.73
N GLN A 332 -30.61 -3.27 -10.21
CA GLN A 332 -31.50 -4.33 -10.67
C GLN A 332 -32.23 -3.83 -11.92
N GLY A 333 -32.50 -4.76 -12.83
CA GLY A 333 -33.29 -4.51 -14.02
C GLY A 333 -34.37 -5.56 -14.18
N VAL A 334 -35.50 -5.17 -14.76
CA VAL A 334 -36.58 -6.08 -15.13
C VAL A 334 -36.64 -6.16 -16.65
N VAL A 335 -36.55 -7.37 -17.19
CA VAL A 335 -36.61 -7.61 -18.64
C VAL A 335 -38.04 -7.34 -19.14
N LYS A 336 -38.18 -6.52 -20.18
CA LYS A 336 -39.46 -6.14 -20.81
C LYS A 336 -39.48 -6.53 -22.28
N VAL A 337 -39.99 -7.72 -22.56
CA VAL A 337 -40.10 -8.30 -23.93
C VAL A 337 -41.38 -9.12 -24.06
N SER A 338 -41.76 -9.55 -25.27
CA SER A 338 -42.95 -10.39 -25.44
C SER A 338 -42.77 -11.83 -24.96
N ASN A 339 -41.55 -12.39 -25.03
CA ASN A 339 -41.28 -13.78 -24.65
C ASN A 339 -39.95 -13.90 -23.88
N TYR A 340 -38.82 -13.80 -24.58
CA TYR A 340 -37.49 -13.81 -23.99
C TYR A 340 -36.55 -12.88 -24.76
N LEU A 341 -35.49 -12.45 -24.08
CA LEU A 341 -34.40 -11.65 -24.61
C LEU A 341 -33.15 -12.53 -24.72
N ASN A 342 -32.48 -12.49 -25.87
CA ASN A 342 -31.23 -13.22 -26.07
C ASN A 342 -30.11 -12.59 -25.24
N VAL A 343 -29.35 -13.44 -24.55
CA VAL A 343 -28.12 -13.05 -23.86
C VAL A 343 -26.93 -13.47 -24.72
N ARG A 344 -25.99 -12.55 -24.95
CA ARG A 344 -24.81 -12.75 -25.82
C ARG A 344 -23.50 -12.79 -25.04
N ASP A 345 -22.48 -13.45 -25.58
CA ASP A 345 -21.11 -13.44 -24.99
C ASP A 345 -20.39 -12.10 -25.18
N ASP A 346 -20.73 -11.37 -26.24
CA ASP A 346 -20.28 -10.01 -26.56
C ASP A 346 -21.43 -9.21 -27.23
N VAL A 347 -21.34 -7.88 -27.28
CA VAL A 347 -22.31 -6.97 -27.91
C VAL A 347 -22.67 -7.42 -29.33
N ASN A 348 -21.69 -7.88 -30.09
CA ASN A 348 -21.87 -8.42 -31.45
C ASN A 348 -21.61 -9.94 -31.53
N GLY A 349 -21.60 -10.61 -30.39
CA GLY A 349 -21.21 -12.01 -30.26
C GLY A 349 -22.35 -13.02 -30.42
N ASN A 350 -22.04 -14.27 -30.10
CA ASN A 350 -22.95 -15.39 -30.16
C ASN A 350 -23.99 -15.34 -29.04
N ILE A 351 -25.15 -15.95 -29.29
CA ILE A 351 -26.18 -16.13 -28.25
C ILE A 351 -25.74 -17.27 -27.33
N ILE A 352 -25.59 -16.97 -26.04
CA ILE A 352 -25.17 -17.92 -25.00
C ILE A 352 -26.28 -18.25 -24.01
N GLY A 353 -27.41 -17.55 -24.09
CA GLY A 353 -28.54 -17.77 -23.22
C GLY A 353 -29.74 -16.91 -23.55
N LYS A 354 -30.71 -16.92 -22.63
CA LYS A 354 -31.93 -16.13 -22.70
C LYS A 354 -32.41 -15.78 -21.29
N VAL A 355 -33.05 -14.63 -21.16
CA VAL A 355 -33.79 -14.18 -19.97
C VAL A 355 -35.23 -13.89 -20.36
N PHE A 356 -36.20 -14.25 -19.53
CA PHE A 356 -37.62 -14.19 -19.86
C PHE A 356 -38.25 -12.83 -19.51
N ASN A 357 -39.41 -12.56 -20.09
CA ASN A 357 -40.18 -11.37 -19.72
C ASN A 357 -40.47 -11.32 -18.21
N ASN A 358 -40.30 -10.14 -17.62
CA ASN A 358 -40.36 -9.85 -16.18
C ASN A 358 -39.32 -10.58 -15.30
N GLU A 359 -38.32 -11.24 -15.89
CA GLU A 359 -37.21 -11.77 -15.14
C GLU A 359 -36.36 -10.62 -14.57
N LYS A 360 -35.98 -10.75 -13.30
CA LYS A 360 -35.06 -9.82 -12.64
C LYS A 360 -33.63 -10.19 -13.00
N VAL A 361 -32.85 -9.21 -13.39
CA VAL A 361 -31.45 -9.36 -13.74
C VAL A 361 -30.63 -8.32 -13.00
N THR A 362 -29.41 -8.69 -12.63
CA THR A 362 -28.46 -7.75 -12.06
C THR A 362 -27.68 -7.08 -13.19
N ILE A 363 -27.77 -5.76 -13.31
CA ILE A 363 -26.99 -4.98 -14.28
C ILE A 363 -25.60 -4.77 -13.71
N VAL A 364 -24.63 -5.48 -14.29
CA VAL A 364 -23.23 -5.49 -13.88
C VAL A 364 -22.47 -4.34 -14.51
N TRP A 365 -22.76 -4.01 -15.77
CA TRP A 365 -22.09 -2.93 -16.51
C TRP A 365 -22.99 -2.37 -17.60
N THR A 366 -22.78 -1.11 -17.95
CA THR A 366 -23.47 -0.45 -19.06
C THR A 366 -22.46 -0.03 -20.10
N GLU A 367 -22.71 -0.41 -21.33
CA GLU A 367 -22.03 0.07 -22.53
C GLU A 367 -23.09 0.72 -23.44
N THR A 368 -22.67 1.52 -24.41
CA THR A 368 -23.59 2.26 -25.30
C THR A 368 -24.63 1.32 -25.94
N GLY A 369 -25.87 1.37 -25.44
CA GLY A 369 -27.00 0.57 -25.92
C GLY A 369 -27.09 -0.86 -25.36
N TRP A 370 -26.20 -1.26 -24.46
CA TRP A 370 -26.14 -2.63 -23.94
C TRP A 370 -25.92 -2.67 -22.43
N TYR A 371 -26.56 -3.65 -21.77
CA TYR A 371 -26.24 -4.02 -20.40
C TYR A 371 -25.51 -5.36 -20.39
N TYR A 372 -24.41 -5.42 -19.66
CA TYR A 372 -23.84 -6.69 -19.22
C TYR A 372 -24.56 -7.09 -17.94
N ILE A 373 -25.23 -8.23 -17.95
CA ILE A 373 -26.10 -8.68 -16.86
C ILE A 373 -25.62 -9.98 -16.24
N GLU A 374 -25.95 -10.19 -14.97
CA GLU A 374 -25.97 -11.50 -14.31
C GLU A 374 -27.43 -11.96 -14.16
N TYR A 375 -27.68 -13.22 -14.53
CA TYR A 375 -29.00 -13.84 -14.54
C TYR A 375 -28.93 -15.30 -14.11
N ASP A 376 -30.04 -15.81 -13.58
CA ASP A 376 -30.11 -17.18 -13.06
C ASP A 376 -30.34 -18.21 -14.17
N THR A 377 -29.70 -19.37 -14.05
CA THR A 377 -29.97 -20.52 -14.92
C THR A 377 -30.09 -21.79 -14.10
N SER A 378 -30.55 -22.89 -14.71
CA SER A 378 -30.63 -24.20 -14.05
C SER A 378 -29.27 -24.76 -13.60
N HIS A 379 -28.17 -24.18 -14.07
CA HIS A 379 -26.79 -24.58 -13.73
C HIS A 379 -26.07 -23.49 -12.92
N GLY A 380 -26.83 -22.60 -12.25
CA GLY A 380 -26.30 -21.46 -11.53
C GLY A 380 -26.31 -20.18 -12.35
N LYS A 381 -25.65 -19.14 -11.84
CA LYS A 381 -25.66 -17.82 -12.46
C LYS A 381 -24.80 -17.78 -13.71
N LYS A 382 -25.28 -17.09 -14.74
CA LYS A 382 -24.53 -16.79 -15.98
C LYS A 382 -24.49 -15.29 -16.22
N ARG A 383 -23.57 -14.87 -17.08
CA ARG A 383 -23.40 -13.46 -17.45
C ARG A 383 -23.29 -13.30 -18.95
N GLY A 384 -23.76 -12.17 -19.44
CA GLY A 384 -23.69 -11.81 -20.85
C GLY A 384 -24.40 -10.50 -21.16
N TYR A 385 -24.37 -10.12 -22.43
CA TYR A 385 -24.91 -8.87 -22.92
C TYR A 385 -26.37 -8.99 -23.36
N VAL A 386 -27.15 -7.99 -23.01
CA VAL A 386 -28.52 -7.78 -23.48
C VAL A 386 -28.70 -6.34 -23.95
N ASP A 387 -29.56 -6.14 -24.96
CA ASP A 387 -29.86 -4.81 -25.48
C ASP A 387 -30.60 -4.00 -24.42
N ALA A 388 -30.01 -2.87 -24.03
CA ALA A 388 -30.42 -2.08 -22.86
C ALA A 388 -31.86 -1.56 -22.97
N LYS A 389 -32.37 -1.38 -24.19
CA LYS A 389 -33.74 -0.87 -24.39
C LYS A 389 -34.84 -1.83 -23.93
N TYR A 390 -34.50 -3.09 -23.66
CA TYR A 390 -35.43 -4.12 -23.20
C TYR A 390 -35.29 -4.45 -21.71
N VAL A 391 -34.51 -3.67 -20.96
CA VAL A 391 -34.38 -3.85 -19.51
C VAL A 391 -34.66 -2.52 -18.84
N GLU A 392 -35.69 -2.51 -18.00
CA GLU A 392 -36.10 -1.35 -17.21
C GLU A 392 -35.36 -1.39 -15.87
N ILE A 393 -34.63 -0.33 -15.52
CA ILE A 393 -33.89 -0.22 -14.25
C ILE A 393 -34.89 -0.01 -13.11
N GLU A 394 -34.75 -0.76 -12.01
CA GLU A 394 -35.58 -0.60 -10.79
C GLU A 394 -35.19 0.63 -9.95
#